data_AF-J7Q3K4-F1
#
_entry.id   AF-J7Q3K4-F1
#
_cell.length_a   1.000
_cell.length_b   1.000
_cell.length_c   1.000
_cell.angle_alpha   90.00
_cell.angle_beta   90.00
_cell.angle_gamma   90.00
#
_symmetry.space_group_name_H-M   'P 1'
#
loop_
_entity.id
_entity.type
_entity.pdbx_description
1 polymer ?
#
loop_
_entity_poly.entity_id
_entity_poly.type
_entity_poly.pdbx_seq_one_letter_code
_entity_poly.pdbx_strand_id
1 'polypeptide(L)'
;MTRRSNFLRIAARARYVTSVCTGSLLLGAAGLLNGYKATGYWMVRDMLPLFGAEFVHQRVVVDRTRVTGAGVTAGIDFALALTAALCGKERAETLQLLVEYDPQPPFDAGAPERAPPAVVEHLCETRRAELVAARDAAMTAAKKLKRL
;
A
#
# COMPACT_ATOMS: atom_id res chain seq x y z
N MET A 1 10.52 -6.81 -25.77
CA MET A 1 10.77 -6.12 -24.48
C MET A 1 9.59 -6.39 -23.55
N THR A 2 9.77 -7.11 -22.43
CA THR A 2 8.65 -7.53 -21.55
C THR A 2 8.09 -6.37 -20.73
N ARG A 3 6.77 -6.36 -20.44
CA ARG A 3 6.06 -5.29 -19.70
C ARG A 3 6.75 -4.94 -18.35
N ARG A 4 7.31 -5.94 -17.66
CA ARG A 4 8.07 -5.77 -16.41
C ARG A 4 9.34 -4.92 -16.58
N SER A 5 10.09 -5.12 -17.66
CA SER A 5 11.32 -4.36 -17.92
C SER A 5 11.02 -2.87 -18.15
N ASN A 6 9.93 -2.56 -18.85
CA ASN A 6 9.52 -1.17 -19.04
C ASN A 6 9.08 -0.50 -17.72
N PHE A 7 8.33 -1.22 -16.87
CA PHE A 7 7.92 -0.73 -15.56
C PHE A 7 9.12 -0.37 -14.67
N LEU A 8 10.11 -1.27 -14.56
CA LEU A 8 11.32 -1.02 -13.76
C LEU A 8 12.14 0.16 -14.28
N ARG A 9 12.23 0.31 -15.61
CA ARG A 9 12.93 1.45 -16.23
C ARG A 9 12.27 2.79 -15.89
N ILE A 10 10.94 2.85 -15.90
CA ILE A 10 10.19 4.04 -15.52
C ILE A 10 10.37 4.32 -14.02
N ALA A 11 10.23 3.29 -13.18
CA ALA A 11 10.41 3.41 -11.73
C ALA A 11 11.81 3.93 -11.34
N ALA A 12 12.86 3.53 -12.06
CA ALA A 12 14.23 3.99 -11.81
C ALA A 12 14.45 5.49 -12.07
N ARG A 13 13.58 6.14 -12.86
CA ARG A 13 13.65 7.57 -13.19
C ARG A 13 12.60 8.41 -12.47
N ALA A 14 11.67 7.77 -11.76
CA ALA A 14 10.60 8.46 -11.05
C ALA A 14 11.13 9.10 -9.78
N ARG A 15 10.69 10.34 -9.48
CA ARG A 15 11.00 11.01 -8.20
C ARG A 15 10.42 10.23 -7.02
N TYR A 16 9.23 9.67 -7.19
CA TYR A 16 8.58 8.80 -6.23
C TYR A 16 8.01 7.55 -6.92
N VAL A 17 8.15 6.40 -6.27
CA VAL A 17 7.49 5.15 -6.64
C VAL A 17 6.44 4.87 -5.59
N THR A 18 5.18 4.81 -6.01
CA THR A 18 4.06 4.82 -5.07
C THR A 18 3.05 3.73 -5.32
N SER A 19 2.30 3.35 -4.27
CA SER A 19 1.16 2.44 -4.39
C SER A 19 0.17 2.64 -3.25
N VAL A 20 -1.03 2.11 -3.43
CA VAL A 20 -2.08 2.08 -2.40
C VAL A 20 -2.61 0.65 -2.33
N CYS A 21 -3.11 0.26 -1.15
CA CYS A 21 -3.82 -0.99 -0.94
C CYS A 21 -2.91 -2.21 -1.21
N THR A 22 -3.33 -3.14 -2.06
CA THR A 22 -2.56 -4.33 -2.46
C THR A 22 -1.44 -4.00 -3.45
N GLY A 23 -1.39 -2.78 -3.99
CA GLY A 23 -0.36 -2.36 -4.95
C GLY A 23 1.05 -2.41 -4.37
N SER A 24 1.22 -2.34 -3.04
CA SER A 24 2.52 -2.47 -2.40
C SER A 24 3.12 -3.87 -2.59
N LEU A 25 2.30 -4.92 -2.71
CA LEU A 25 2.78 -6.26 -3.07
C LEU A 25 3.31 -6.33 -4.51
N LEU A 26 2.74 -5.54 -5.43
CA LEU A 26 3.25 -5.45 -6.81
C LEU A 26 4.62 -4.76 -6.84
N LEU A 27 4.78 -3.68 -6.06
CA LEU A 27 6.09 -3.04 -5.89
C LEU A 27 7.10 -3.99 -5.25
N GLY A 28 6.69 -4.75 -4.23
CA GLY A 28 7.51 -5.78 -3.59
C GLY A 28 7.94 -6.87 -4.57
N ALA A 29 7.01 -7.45 -5.32
CA ALA A 29 7.29 -8.47 -6.34
C ALA A 29 8.19 -7.97 -7.50
N ALA A 30 8.18 -6.66 -7.74
CA ALA A 30 9.09 -6.00 -8.68
C ALA A 30 10.50 -5.77 -8.10
N GLY A 31 10.70 -5.97 -6.79
CA GLY A 31 11.97 -5.71 -6.09
C GLY A 31 12.14 -4.26 -5.64
N LEU A 32 11.08 -3.43 -5.72
CA LEU A 32 11.18 -2.00 -5.49
C LEU A 32 11.06 -1.61 -4.00
N LEU A 33 10.71 -2.55 -3.12
CA LEU A 33 10.54 -2.34 -1.68
C LEU A 33 11.60 -3.03 -0.81
N ASN A 34 12.61 -3.67 -1.39
CA ASN A 34 13.66 -4.33 -0.60
C ASN A 34 14.44 -3.30 0.24
N GLY A 35 14.42 -3.46 1.56
CA GLY A 35 15.03 -2.52 2.52
C GLY A 35 14.27 -1.21 2.69
N TYR A 36 13.01 -1.13 2.25
CA TYR A 36 12.13 0.03 2.48
C TYR A 36 11.05 -0.26 3.50
N LYS A 37 10.69 0.76 4.27
CA LYS A 37 9.47 0.78 5.07
C LYS A 37 8.25 0.93 4.17
N ALA A 38 7.23 0.12 4.39
CA ALA A 38 6.01 0.15 3.59
C ALA A 38 4.77 -0.27 4.41
N THR A 39 3.61 0.22 3.97
CA THR A 39 2.29 -0.26 4.42
C THR A 39 1.54 -0.90 3.25
N GLY A 40 0.35 -1.44 3.51
CA GLY A 40 -0.50 -2.07 2.50
C GLY A 40 -1.87 -2.43 3.03
N TYR A 41 -2.66 -3.09 2.18
CA TYR A 41 -3.99 -3.54 2.56
C TYR A 41 -3.94 -4.56 3.71
N TRP A 42 -4.80 -4.39 4.70
CA TRP A 42 -4.72 -5.09 5.99
C TRP A 42 -4.77 -6.62 5.88
N MET A 43 -5.49 -7.17 4.88
CA MET A 43 -5.61 -8.62 4.70
C MET A 43 -4.37 -9.27 4.08
N VAL A 44 -3.46 -8.49 3.49
CA VAL A 44 -2.29 -9.03 2.76
C VAL A 44 -0.96 -8.36 3.10
N ARG A 45 -0.98 -7.38 4.01
CA ARG A 45 0.22 -6.63 4.43
C ARG A 45 1.28 -7.51 5.11
N ASP A 46 0.87 -8.65 5.68
CA ASP A 46 1.77 -9.67 6.25
C ASP A 46 2.69 -10.32 5.19
N MET A 47 2.37 -10.18 3.90
CA MET A 47 3.17 -10.69 2.79
C MET A 47 4.29 -9.71 2.37
N LEU A 48 4.28 -8.45 2.82
CA LEU A 48 5.31 -7.46 2.46
C LEU A 48 6.74 -7.90 2.84
N PRO A 49 6.99 -8.49 4.03
CA PRO A 49 8.32 -8.99 4.39
C PRO A 49 8.88 -10.07 3.45
N LEU A 50 8.02 -10.80 2.72
CA LEU A 50 8.48 -11.78 1.71
C LEU A 50 9.32 -11.12 0.59
N PHE A 51 9.16 -9.81 0.40
CA PHE A 51 9.86 -9.00 -0.60
C PHE A 51 10.95 -8.09 -0.01
N GLY A 52 11.31 -8.31 1.26
CA GLY A 52 12.34 -7.52 1.95
C GLY A 52 11.87 -6.14 2.43
N ALA A 53 10.56 -5.86 2.39
CA ALA A 53 10.00 -4.63 2.93
C ALA A 53 9.84 -4.74 4.46
N GLU A 54 10.17 -3.67 5.18
CA GLU A 54 9.84 -3.51 6.60
C GLU A 54 8.38 -3.03 6.70
N PHE A 55 7.50 -3.88 7.22
CA PHE A 55 6.11 -3.49 7.39
C PHE A 55 5.96 -2.45 8.51
N VAL A 56 5.28 -1.34 8.21
CA VAL A 56 4.94 -0.29 9.18
C VAL A 56 3.42 -0.14 9.27
N HIS A 57 2.88 -0.24 10.49
CA HIS A 57 1.45 -0.11 10.76
C HIS A 57 1.00 1.35 10.78
N GLN A 58 1.00 1.98 9.60
CA GLN A 58 0.54 3.35 9.39
C GLN A 58 -0.35 3.44 8.15
N ARG A 59 -1.20 4.46 8.11
CA ARG A 59 -2.14 4.71 7.01
C ARG A 59 -1.43 5.14 5.73
N VAL A 60 -0.37 5.94 5.86
CA VAL A 60 0.55 6.34 4.80
C VAL A 60 1.96 6.23 5.34
N VAL A 61 2.86 5.62 4.55
CA VAL A 61 4.28 5.50 4.88
C VAL A 61 5.09 6.15 3.76
N VAL A 62 5.89 7.15 4.13
CA VAL A 62 6.89 7.78 3.26
C VAL A 62 8.26 7.31 3.73
N ASP A 63 9.00 6.61 2.86
CA ASP A 63 10.38 6.22 3.11
C ASP A 63 11.25 6.56 1.89
N ARG A 64 12.06 7.61 2.02
CA ARG A 64 12.90 8.16 0.94
C ARG A 64 12.07 8.43 -0.31
N THR A 65 12.22 7.64 -1.36
CA THR A 65 11.48 7.78 -2.63
C THR A 65 10.30 6.82 -2.78
N ARG A 66 9.97 6.05 -1.73
CA ARG A 66 8.81 5.14 -1.72
C ARG A 66 7.71 5.77 -0.89
N VAL A 67 6.50 5.79 -1.44
CA VAL A 67 5.31 6.22 -0.69
C VAL A 67 4.22 5.17 -0.85
N THR A 68 3.77 4.60 0.26
CA THR A 68 2.74 3.55 0.25
C THR A 68 1.56 3.97 1.10
N GLY A 69 0.35 3.77 0.58
CA GLY A 69 -0.91 3.93 1.32
C GLY A 69 -1.49 2.58 1.70
N ALA A 70 -2.16 2.51 2.86
CA ALA A 70 -2.86 1.33 3.34
C ALA A 70 -4.13 1.04 2.51
N GLY A 71 -5.20 0.56 3.13
CA GLY A 71 -6.41 0.15 2.40
C GLY A 71 -7.15 1.30 1.70
N VAL A 72 -7.54 1.06 0.44
CA VAL A 72 -8.51 1.81 -0.38
C VAL A 72 -8.54 3.33 -0.15
N THR A 73 -9.28 3.79 0.85
CA THR A 73 -9.49 5.22 1.15
C THR A 73 -8.24 5.92 1.65
N ALA A 74 -7.22 5.17 2.10
CA ALA A 74 -5.90 5.72 2.40
C ALA A 74 -5.26 6.42 1.19
N GLY A 75 -5.75 6.17 -0.03
CA GLY A 75 -5.35 6.90 -1.23
C GLY A 75 -5.60 8.40 -1.17
N ILE A 76 -6.62 8.86 -0.44
CA ILE A 76 -6.91 10.30 -0.29
C ILE A 76 -5.86 10.94 0.63
N ASP A 77 -5.66 10.37 1.83
CA ASP A 77 -4.63 10.83 2.77
C ASP A 77 -3.23 10.75 2.16
N PHE A 78 -2.97 9.69 1.39
CA PHE A 78 -1.74 9.53 0.61
C PHE A 78 -1.54 10.68 -0.37
N ALA A 79 -2.58 11.07 -1.11
CA ALA A 79 -2.50 12.15 -2.09
C ALA A 79 -2.23 13.49 -1.41
N LEU A 80 -2.85 13.75 -0.26
CA LEU A 80 -2.59 14.95 0.56
C LEU A 80 -1.15 14.96 1.08
N ALA A 81 -0.67 13.85 1.63
CA ALA A 81 0.72 13.73 2.11
C ALA A 81 1.74 13.91 0.97
N LEU A 82 1.49 13.32 -0.19
CA LEU A 82 2.34 13.46 -1.36
C LEU A 82 2.31 14.90 -1.91
N THR A 83 1.15 15.56 -1.88
CA THR A 83 1.00 16.97 -2.25
C THR A 83 1.82 17.85 -1.31
N ALA A 84 1.77 17.61 0.00
CA ALA A 84 2.59 18.35 0.97
C ALA A 84 4.09 18.18 0.68
N ALA A 85 4.52 16.94 0.37
CA ALA A 85 5.92 16.64 0.04
C ALA A 85 6.40 17.24 -1.29
N LEU A 86 5.51 17.41 -2.26
CA LEU A 86 5.84 17.93 -3.60
C LEU A 86 5.67 19.44 -3.72
N CYS A 87 4.65 19.99 -3.07
CA CYS A 87 4.13 21.32 -3.31
C CYS A 87 4.05 22.20 -2.05
N GLY A 88 4.40 21.65 -0.87
CA GLY A 88 4.33 22.34 0.40
C GLY A 88 2.99 22.18 1.12
N LYS A 89 3.02 22.43 2.43
CA LYS A 89 1.88 22.27 3.34
C LYS A 89 0.65 23.07 2.91
N GLU A 90 0.84 24.34 2.58
CA GLU A 90 -0.26 25.25 2.19
C GLU A 90 -1.06 24.70 1.01
N ARG A 91 -0.40 24.16 -0.03
CA ARG A 91 -1.11 23.56 -1.18
C ARG A 91 -1.87 22.30 -0.81
N ALA A 92 -1.37 21.51 0.14
CA ALA A 92 -2.07 20.33 0.62
C ALA A 92 -3.32 20.70 1.43
N GLU A 93 -3.22 21.72 2.30
CA GLU A 93 -4.36 22.25 3.07
C GLU A 93 -5.41 22.88 2.15
N THR A 94 -4.99 23.65 1.14
CA THR A 94 -5.89 24.19 0.12
C THR A 94 -6.58 23.08 -0.67
N LEU A 95 -5.86 22.03 -1.06
CA LEU A 95 -6.47 20.90 -1.76
C LEU A 95 -7.47 20.15 -0.86
N GLN A 96 -7.13 19.95 0.41
CA GLN A 96 -8.02 19.31 1.39
C GLN A 96 -9.33 20.10 1.53
N LEU A 97 -9.25 21.42 1.65
CA LEU A 97 -10.42 22.30 1.74
C LEU A 97 -11.20 22.34 0.42
N LEU A 98 -10.52 22.40 -0.72
CA LEU A 98 -11.13 22.46 -2.06
C LEU A 98 -12.06 21.27 -2.32
N VAL A 99 -11.68 20.08 -1.87
CA VAL A 99 -12.48 18.86 -2.04
C VAL A 99 -13.32 18.51 -0.82
N GLU A 100 -13.37 19.41 0.17
CA GLU A 100 -14.11 19.24 1.42
C GLU A 100 -13.82 17.89 2.11
N TYR A 101 -12.54 17.51 2.19
CA TYR A 101 -12.13 16.26 2.81
C TYR A 101 -12.15 16.37 4.35
N ASP A 102 -13.35 16.23 4.90
CA ASP A 102 -13.67 16.11 6.33
C ASP A 102 -14.44 14.79 6.60
N PRO A 103 -13.75 13.63 6.66
CA PRO A 103 -14.42 12.34 6.77
C PRO A 103 -15.11 12.18 8.15
N GLN A 104 -16.41 11.87 8.14
CA GLN A 104 -17.21 11.53 9.33
C GLN A 104 -17.80 10.11 9.20
N PRO A 105 -17.00 9.04 9.42
CA PRO A 105 -17.50 7.67 9.28
C PRO A 105 -18.60 7.37 10.31
N PRO A 106 -19.74 6.80 9.89
CA PRO A 106 -20.84 6.48 10.82
C PRO A 106 -20.57 5.23 11.69
N PHE A 107 -19.47 4.50 11.43
CA PHE A 107 -19.07 3.30 12.16
C PHE A 107 -17.57 3.27 12.39
N ASP A 108 -17.11 2.70 13.50
CA ASP A 108 -15.69 2.48 13.79
C ASP A 108 -15.19 1.08 13.37
N ALA A 109 -15.50 0.69 12.13
CA ALA A 109 -15.10 -0.61 11.57
C ALA A 109 -14.06 -0.50 10.44
N GLY A 110 -13.39 0.65 10.32
CA GLY A 110 -12.43 0.93 9.24
C GLY A 110 -11.04 0.29 9.39
N ALA A 111 -10.77 -0.37 10.51
CA ALA A 111 -9.51 -1.06 10.80
C ALA A 111 -9.80 -2.37 11.55
N PRO A 112 -9.07 -3.46 11.28
CA PRO A 112 -9.33 -4.75 11.92
C PRO A 112 -9.09 -4.72 13.43
N GLU A 113 -8.29 -3.79 13.93
CA GLU A 113 -8.05 -3.61 15.38
C GLU A 113 -9.21 -2.91 16.10
N ARG A 114 -10.15 -2.28 15.37
CA ARG A 114 -11.30 -1.54 15.94
C ARG A 114 -12.65 -2.15 15.55
N ALA A 115 -12.72 -2.81 14.40
CA ALA A 115 -13.94 -3.48 13.96
C ALA A 115 -14.36 -4.62 14.92
N PRO A 116 -15.67 -4.89 15.08
CA PRO A 116 -16.13 -6.04 15.85
C PRO A 116 -15.52 -7.35 15.31
N PRO A 117 -15.06 -8.28 16.18
CA PRO A 117 -14.40 -9.52 15.75
C PRO A 117 -15.21 -10.33 14.73
N ALA A 118 -16.52 -10.45 14.95
CA ALA A 118 -17.42 -11.16 14.03
C ALA A 118 -17.46 -10.56 12.61
N VAL A 119 -17.29 -9.24 12.47
CA VAL A 119 -17.22 -8.56 11.15
C VAL A 119 -15.91 -8.90 10.46
N VAL A 120 -14.80 -8.90 11.20
CA VAL A 120 -13.47 -9.28 10.68
C VAL A 120 -13.47 -10.74 10.25
N GLU A 121 -13.97 -11.63 11.10
CA GLU A 121 -14.09 -13.07 10.82
C GLU A 121 -14.95 -13.33 9.58
N HIS A 122 -16.13 -12.71 9.50
CA HIS A 122 -17.01 -12.83 8.34
C HIS A 122 -16.34 -12.37 7.04
N LEU A 123 -15.61 -11.24 7.08
CA LEU A 123 -14.90 -10.75 5.90
C LEU A 123 -13.72 -11.66 5.51
N CYS A 124 -12.97 -12.17 6.48
CA CYS A 124 -11.90 -13.15 6.24
C CYS A 124 -12.47 -14.45 5.64
N GLU A 125 -13.60 -14.93 6.16
CA GLU A 125 -14.31 -16.12 5.69
C GLU A 125 -14.71 -15.98 4.22
N THR A 126 -15.41 -14.90 3.89
CA THR A 126 -15.92 -14.62 2.54
C THR A 126 -14.82 -14.40 1.52
N ARG A 127 -13.63 -13.94 1.94
CA ARG A 127 -12.47 -13.70 1.06
C ARG A 127 -11.42 -14.80 1.12
N ARG A 128 -11.65 -15.89 1.86
CA ARG A 128 -10.63 -16.92 2.12
C ARG A 128 -9.94 -17.42 0.85
N ALA A 129 -10.71 -17.78 -0.18
CA ALA A 129 -10.15 -18.34 -1.41
C ALA A 129 -9.17 -17.36 -2.10
N GLU A 130 -9.52 -16.07 -2.11
CA GLU A 130 -8.66 -15.03 -2.68
C GLU A 130 -7.41 -14.80 -1.83
N LEU A 131 -7.52 -14.86 -0.50
CA LEU A 131 -6.36 -14.71 0.39
C LEU A 131 -5.36 -15.85 0.23
N VAL A 132 -5.84 -17.09 0.08
CA VAL A 132 -5.00 -18.25 -0.23
C VAL A 132 -4.29 -18.03 -1.57
N ALA A 133 -5.04 -17.67 -2.61
CA ALA A 133 -4.47 -17.41 -3.93
C ALA A 133 -3.45 -16.26 -3.92
N ALA A 134 -3.71 -15.17 -3.18
CA ALA A 134 -2.80 -14.05 -3.02
C ALA A 134 -1.51 -14.48 -2.33
N ARG A 135 -1.60 -15.33 -1.29
CA ARG A 135 -0.44 -15.86 -0.57
C ARG A 135 0.42 -16.74 -1.48
N ASP A 136 -0.20 -17.65 -2.22
CA ASP A 136 0.50 -18.54 -3.15
C ASP A 136 1.19 -17.76 -4.26
N ALA A 137 0.52 -16.74 -4.80
CA ALA A 137 1.08 -15.83 -5.77
C ALA A 137 2.27 -15.03 -5.20
N ALA A 138 2.14 -14.50 -3.98
CA ALA A 138 3.22 -13.77 -3.31
C ALA A 138 4.44 -14.66 -3.05
N MET A 139 4.23 -15.88 -2.55
CA MET A 139 5.30 -16.86 -2.33
C MET A 139 6.01 -17.24 -3.64
N THR A 140 5.25 -17.44 -4.71
CA THR A 140 5.80 -17.72 -6.04
C THR A 140 6.61 -16.54 -6.57
N ALA A 141 6.11 -15.31 -6.41
CA ALA A 141 6.81 -14.10 -6.82
C ALA A 141 8.10 -13.89 -6.02
N ALA A 142 8.08 -14.11 -4.70
CA ALA A 142 9.24 -14.00 -3.83
C ALA A 142 10.34 -15.01 -4.20
N LYS A 143 9.97 -16.27 -4.49
CA LYS A 143 10.92 -17.29 -4.98
C LYS A 143 11.59 -16.88 -6.30
N LYS A 144 10.83 -16.27 -7.23
CA LYS A 144 11.38 -15.76 -8.50
C LYS A 144 12.32 -14.58 -8.26
N LEU A 145 11.99 -13.68 -7.32
CA LEU A 145 12.80 -12.51 -7.03
C LEU A 145 14.17 -12.88 -6.45
N LYS A 146 14.25 -13.90 -5.59
CA LYS A 146 15.52 -14.38 -4.98
C LYS A 146 16.46 -15.11 -5.95
N ARG A 147 15.99 -15.44 -7.15
CA ARG A 147 16.77 -16.12 -8.20
C ARG A 147 17.40 -15.14 -9.20
N LEU A 148 17.08 -13.85 -9.08
CA LEU A 148 17.66 -12.75 -9.86
C LEU A 148 18.84 -12.16 -9.10
#